data_AF-A0A956E1I9-F1
#
_entry.id   AF-A0A956E1I9-F1
#
_cell.length_a   1.000
_cell.length_b   1.000
_cell.length_c   1.000
_cell.angle_alpha   90.00
_cell.angle_beta   90.00
_cell.angle_gamma   90.00
#
_symmetry.space_group_name_H-M   'P 1'
#
loop_
_entity.id
_entity.type
_entity.pdbx_description
1 polymer ?
#
loop_
_entity_poly.entity_id
_entity_poly.type
_entity_poly.pdbx_seq_one_letter_code
_entity_poly.pdbx_strand_id
1 'polypeptide(L)'
;MRLLDLGLLYFAAGLACAVALYRRAERKDRAALVNALTAIPLWPLWAPIAWTAKKEPPRYDVHAYEVVTRIRVALEEGVESVAGTPLERLLNERSARSILDEVNRVAGRHQELVGLLRRDAFDLLEAERKLEQLERRGAASRLRASARLHLENVRRLHQLAERDARALEELAELVSALRTQLVLVRLSGSSAEGVGDIVSELWARIEGLSEASEDYTPNPAGVDEVELATGDAPAA
;
A
#
# COMPACT_ATOMS: atom_id res chain seq x y z
N MET A 1 19.53 -28.26 -39.84
CA MET A 1 19.59 -26.85 -39.42
C MET A 1 21.04 -26.44 -39.37
N ARG A 2 21.42 -25.32 -40.01
CA ARG A 2 22.82 -24.88 -40.04
C ARG A 2 23.18 -24.28 -38.67
N LEU A 3 24.45 -24.38 -38.27
CA LEU A 3 24.98 -23.71 -37.07
C LEU A 3 24.65 -22.20 -37.06
N LEU A 4 24.57 -21.60 -38.26
CA LEU A 4 24.11 -20.24 -38.48
C LEU A 4 22.66 -20.00 -38.06
N ASP A 5 21.74 -20.91 -38.38
CA ASP A 5 20.32 -20.78 -38.00
C ASP A 5 20.17 -20.85 -36.47
N LEU A 6 20.94 -21.74 -35.84
CA LEU A 6 20.93 -21.89 -34.38
C LEU A 6 21.47 -20.63 -33.69
N GLY A 7 22.57 -20.07 -34.20
CA GLY A 7 23.14 -18.81 -33.69
C GLY A 7 22.20 -17.63 -33.86
N LEU A 8 21.49 -17.55 -35.00
CA LEU A 8 20.54 -16.48 -35.28
C LEU A 8 19.32 -16.53 -34.35
N LEU A 9 18.81 -17.74 -34.09
CA LEU A 9 17.68 -17.97 -33.20
C LEU A 9 18.05 -17.66 -31.73
N TYR A 10 19.28 -18.00 -31.34
CA TYR A 10 19.83 -17.68 -30.02
C TYR A 10 19.97 -16.17 -29.80
N PHE A 11 20.47 -15.46 -30.81
CA PHE A 11 20.60 -14.01 -30.78
C PHE A 11 19.23 -13.32 -30.74
N ALA A 12 18.27 -13.78 -31.55
CA ALA A 12 16.92 -13.22 -31.56
C ALA A 12 16.20 -13.41 -30.21
N ALA A 13 16.37 -14.57 -29.56
CA ALA A 13 15.82 -14.83 -28.23
C ALA A 13 16.48 -13.93 -27.16
N GLY A 14 17.80 -13.81 -27.17
CA GLY A 14 18.54 -12.89 -26.28
C GLY A 14 18.13 -11.43 -26.47
N LEU A 15 17.93 -11.00 -27.72
CA LEU A 15 17.47 -9.66 -28.06
C LEU A 15 16.05 -9.39 -27.54
N ALA A 16 15.12 -10.35 -27.71
CA ALA A 16 13.77 -10.23 -27.20
C ALA A 16 13.73 -10.11 -25.65
N CYS A 17 14.57 -10.90 -24.95
CA CYS A 17 14.73 -10.79 -23.50
C CYS A 17 15.31 -9.44 -23.06
N ALA A 18 16.34 -8.95 -23.74
CA ALA A 18 16.93 -7.65 -23.45
C ALA A 18 15.93 -6.50 -23.64
N VAL A 19 15.12 -6.57 -24.71
CA VAL A 19 14.04 -5.59 -24.96
C VAL A 19 12.97 -5.64 -23.88
N ALA A 20 12.57 -6.84 -23.44
CA ALA A 20 11.59 -7.00 -22.37
C ALA A 20 12.09 -6.44 -21.02
N LEU A 21 13.36 -6.71 -20.66
CA LEU A 21 13.99 -6.19 -19.45
C LEU A 21 14.17 -4.68 -19.50
N TYR A 22 14.58 -4.14 -20.63
CA TYR A 22 14.72 -2.70 -20.83
C TYR A 22 13.37 -1.98 -20.74
N ARG A 23 12.29 -2.58 -21.26
CA ARG A 23 10.93 -2.03 -21.12
C ARG A 23 10.39 -2.09 -19.69
N ARG A 24 10.90 -3.01 -18.87
CA ARG A 24 10.48 -3.21 -17.47
C ARG A 24 11.29 -2.37 -16.47
N ALA A 25 12.39 -1.75 -16.89
CA ALA A 25 13.19 -0.89 -16.05
C ALA A 25 12.53 0.49 -15.88
N GLU A 26 12.07 0.81 -14.67
CA GLU A 26 11.41 2.08 -14.32
C GLU A 26 12.35 3.30 -14.43
N ARG A 27 13.67 3.10 -14.29
CA ARG A 27 14.70 4.14 -14.52
C ARG A 27 15.55 3.81 -15.74
N LYS A 28 15.53 4.70 -16.73
CA LYS A 28 16.36 4.65 -17.95
C LYS A 28 17.80 5.13 -17.68
N ASP A 29 18.42 4.62 -16.62
CA ASP A 29 19.81 4.93 -16.28
C ASP A 29 20.80 4.04 -17.04
N ARG A 30 22.06 4.49 -17.16
CA ARG A 30 23.16 3.70 -17.75
C ARG A 30 23.30 2.32 -17.11
N ALA A 31 22.95 2.19 -15.83
CA ALA A 31 22.92 0.90 -15.12
C ALA A 31 21.90 -0.08 -15.75
N ALA A 32 20.72 0.38 -16.18
CA ALA A 32 19.72 -0.46 -16.83
C ALA A 32 20.17 -0.96 -18.21
N LEU A 33 20.92 -0.13 -18.96
CA LEU A 33 21.53 -0.51 -20.24
C LEU A 33 22.61 -1.57 -20.06
N VAL A 34 23.49 -1.41 -19.07
CA VAL A 34 24.53 -2.41 -18.77
C VAL A 34 23.88 -3.73 -18.32
N ASN A 35 22.83 -3.67 -17.50
CA ASN A 35 22.12 -4.86 -17.03
C ASN A 35 21.34 -5.57 -18.15
N ALA A 36 20.83 -4.82 -19.14
CA ALA A 36 20.18 -5.39 -20.33
C ALA A 36 21.20 -6.04 -21.27
N LEU A 37 22.39 -5.47 -21.42
CA LEU A 37 23.47 -6.02 -22.25
C LEU A 37 24.07 -7.30 -21.64
N THR A 38 24.20 -7.38 -20.31
CA THR A 38 24.67 -8.60 -19.63
C THR A 38 23.66 -9.74 -19.68
N ALA A 39 22.38 -9.46 -19.90
CA ALA A 39 21.34 -10.48 -20.06
C ALA A 39 21.43 -11.24 -21.40
N ILE A 40 22.04 -10.66 -22.44
CA ILE A 40 22.15 -11.26 -23.77
C ILE A 40 22.96 -12.55 -23.79
N PRO A 41 24.15 -12.66 -23.14
CA PRO A 41 24.88 -13.93 -23.08
C PRO A 41 24.37 -14.87 -21.98
N LEU A 42 23.66 -14.37 -20.97
CA LEU A 42 23.31 -15.13 -19.76
C LEU A 42 21.87 -15.68 -19.75
N TRP A 43 21.10 -15.45 -20.81
CA TRP A 43 19.70 -15.88 -20.92
C TRP A 43 19.42 -17.38 -20.77
N PRO A 44 20.24 -18.36 -21.23
CA PRO A 44 19.93 -19.78 -21.04
C PRO A 44 19.99 -20.19 -19.56
N LEU A 45 20.79 -19.49 -18.76
CA LEU A 45 20.95 -19.76 -17.34
C LEU A 45 19.83 -19.10 -16.52
N TRP A 46 19.33 -17.95 -16.98
CA TRP A 46 18.32 -17.15 -16.29
C TRP A 46 16.87 -17.46 -16.71
N ALA A 47 16.62 -17.95 -17.92
CA ALA A 47 15.25 -18.24 -18.39
C ALA A 47 14.48 -19.25 -17.51
N PRO A 48 15.09 -20.35 -17.03
CA PRO A 48 14.42 -21.27 -16.10
C PRO A 48 14.11 -20.59 -14.76
N ILE A 49 15.06 -19.79 -14.25
CA ILE A 49 14.95 -19.10 -12.95
C ILE A 49 13.87 -18.03 -13.01
N ALA A 50 13.81 -17.23 -14.08
CA ALA A 50 12.80 -16.21 -14.31
C ALA A 50 11.39 -16.80 -14.44
N TRP A 51 11.25 -18.02 -14.96
CA TRP A 51 9.96 -18.72 -15.03
C TRP A 51 9.52 -19.24 -13.65
N THR A 52 10.47 -19.61 -12.80
CA THR A 52 10.21 -20.04 -11.40
C THR A 52 10.19 -18.89 -10.40
N ALA A 53 10.58 -17.68 -10.80
CA ALA A 53 10.54 -16.47 -10.00
C ALA A 53 9.07 -16.13 -9.76
N LYS A 54 8.47 -16.81 -8.80
CA LYS A 54 7.17 -16.51 -8.21
C LYS A 54 7.15 -15.01 -7.97
N LYS A 55 6.07 -14.39 -8.47
CA LYS A 55 5.62 -13.02 -8.16
C LYS A 55 6.20 -12.61 -6.81
N GLU A 56 7.14 -11.66 -6.82
CA GLU A 56 7.80 -11.19 -5.60
C GLU A 56 6.71 -11.01 -4.54
N PRO A 57 6.86 -11.61 -3.34
CA PRO A 57 5.89 -11.41 -2.28
C PRO A 57 5.72 -9.90 -2.10
N PRO A 58 4.48 -9.42 -1.86
CA PRO A 58 4.24 -7.99 -1.70
C PRO A 58 5.24 -7.47 -0.68
N ARG A 59 6.14 -6.57 -1.10
CA ARG A 59 7.12 -5.95 -0.19
C ARG A 59 6.30 -5.26 0.89
N TYR A 60 6.23 -5.88 2.07
CA TYR A 60 5.51 -5.34 3.21
C TYR A 60 6.01 -3.93 3.48
N ASP A 61 5.10 -3.03 3.84
CA ASP A 61 5.51 -1.74 4.37
C ASP A 61 6.13 -2.01 5.75
N VAL A 62 7.46 -1.99 5.80
CA VAL A 62 8.25 -2.30 7.00
C VAL A 62 7.86 -1.34 8.13
N HIS A 63 7.57 -0.08 7.78
CA HIS A 63 7.22 0.95 8.75
C HIS A 63 5.89 0.64 9.45
N ALA A 64 4.85 0.33 8.67
CA ALA A 64 3.54 -0.03 9.22
C ALA A 64 3.64 -1.27 10.14
N TYR A 65 4.42 -2.27 9.73
CA TYR A 65 4.68 -3.46 10.56
C TYR A 65 5.40 -3.12 11.88
N GLU A 66 6.40 -2.24 11.84
CA GLU A 66 7.11 -1.78 13.04
C GLU A 66 6.20 -1.00 13.98
N VAL A 67 5.33 -0.13 13.45
CA VAL A 67 4.34 0.62 14.23
C VAL A 67 3.36 -0.32 14.95
N VAL A 68 2.78 -1.29 14.23
CA VAL A 68 1.88 -2.31 14.81
C VAL A 68 2.58 -3.12 15.90
N THR A 69 3.83 -3.50 15.67
CA THR A 69 4.64 -4.26 16.64
C THR A 69 4.87 -3.44 17.91
N ARG A 70 5.18 -2.15 17.78
CA ARG A 70 5.33 -1.24 18.93
C ARG A 70 4.04 -1.11 19.73
N ILE A 71 2.89 -0.95 19.05
CA ILE A 71 1.57 -0.89 19.70
C ILE A 71 1.30 -2.18 20.49
N ARG A 72 1.55 -3.34 19.88
CA ARG A 72 1.36 -4.66 20.51
C ARG A 72 2.17 -4.79 21.79
N VAL A 73 3.47 -4.58 21.72
CA VAL A 73 4.36 -4.68 22.89
C VAL A 73 3.89 -3.71 23.98
N ALA A 74 3.54 -2.48 23.61
CA ALA A 74 3.14 -1.49 24.60
C ALA A 74 1.79 -1.81 25.27
N LEU A 75 0.84 -2.41 24.55
CA LEU A 75 -0.43 -2.90 25.11
C LEU A 75 -0.22 -4.11 26.02
N GLU A 76 0.60 -5.07 25.62
CA GLU A 76 0.94 -6.26 26.43
C GLU A 76 1.57 -5.85 27.76
N GLU A 77 2.59 -4.97 27.71
CA GLU A 77 3.23 -4.41 28.91
C GLU A 77 2.27 -3.58 29.77
N GLY A 78 1.36 -2.85 29.13
CA GLY A 78 0.32 -2.06 29.80
C GLY A 78 -0.67 -2.93 30.58
N VAL A 79 -1.19 -4.00 29.94
CA VAL A 79 -2.10 -4.98 30.56
C VAL A 79 -1.41 -5.70 31.72
N GLU A 80 -0.16 -6.14 31.53
CA GLU A 80 0.63 -6.78 32.59
C GLU A 80 0.83 -5.84 33.79
N SER A 81 1.01 -4.54 33.53
CA SER A 81 1.21 -3.54 34.58
C SER A 81 -0.01 -3.28 35.46
N VAL A 82 -1.22 -3.49 34.93
CA VAL A 82 -2.47 -3.22 35.65
C VAL A 82 -3.15 -4.49 36.19
N ALA A 83 -2.63 -5.67 35.87
CA ALA A 83 -3.20 -6.94 36.31
C ALA A 83 -3.33 -7.01 37.85
N GLY A 84 -4.54 -7.30 38.35
CA GLY A 84 -4.82 -7.37 39.78
C GLY A 84 -4.97 -6.01 40.47
N THR A 85 -5.00 -4.91 39.71
CA THR A 85 -5.25 -3.55 40.23
C THR A 85 -6.66 -3.06 39.85
N PRO A 86 -7.19 -2.02 40.52
CA PRO A 86 -8.46 -1.40 40.10
C PRO A 86 -8.45 -0.88 38.65
N LEU A 87 -7.27 -0.60 38.09
CA LEU A 87 -7.08 -0.11 36.72
C LEU A 87 -7.25 -1.18 35.65
N GLU A 88 -7.28 -2.47 36.02
CA GLU A 88 -7.56 -3.57 35.10
C GLU A 88 -8.91 -3.38 34.38
N ARG A 89 -9.87 -2.69 35.02
CA ARG A 89 -11.16 -2.36 34.39
C ARG A 89 -11.02 -1.41 33.19
N LEU A 90 -10.00 -0.56 33.18
CA LEU A 90 -9.74 0.40 32.10
C LEU A 90 -8.99 -0.25 30.95
N LEU A 91 -7.97 -1.05 31.25
CA LEU A 91 -7.17 -1.76 30.25
C LEU A 91 -7.05 -3.24 30.64
N ASN A 92 -8.04 -4.03 30.23
CA ASN A 92 -7.98 -5.48 30.34
C ASN A 92 -7.48 -6.11 29.02
N GLU A 93 -7.17 -7.40 29.07
CA GLU A 93 -6.70 -8.16 27.91
C GLU A 93 -7.71 -8.15 26.74
N ARG A 94 -9.01 -8.13 27.03
CA ARG A 94 -10.05 -8.07 25.99
C ARG A 94 -10.04 -6.72 25.27
N SER A 95 -9.93 -5.61 25.99
CA SER A 95 -9.81 -4.26 25.43
C SER A 95 -8.54 -4.15 24.59
N ALA A 96 -7.39 -4.62 25.11
CA ALA A 96 -6.12 -4.62 24.38
C ALA A 96 -6.19 -5.42 23.07
N ARG A 97 -6.81 -6.61 23.09
CA ARG A 97 -7.05 -7.40 21.88
C ARG A 97 -7.93 -6.67 20.88
N SER A 98 -9.03 -6.04 21.32
CA SER A 98 -9.91 -5.27 20.45
C SER A 98 -9.17 -4.09 19.77
N ILE A 99 -8.32 -3.39 20.52
CA ILE A 99 -7.46 -2.32 19.97
C ILE A 99 -6.51 -2.91 18.93
N LEU A 100 -5.88 -4.05 19.21
CA LEU A 100 -4.97 -4.69 18.28
C LEU A 100 -5.65 -5.21 17.01
N ASP A 101 -6.83 -5.78 17.12
CA ASP A 101 -7.60 -6.24 15.97
C ASP A 101 -7.91 -5.06 15.03
N GLU A 102 -8.27 -3.91 15.60
CA GLU A 102 -8.53 -2.70 14.82
C GLU A 102 -7.25 -2.13 14.17
N VAL A 103 -6.16 -2.05 14.93
CA VAL A 103 -4.86 -1.61 14.42
C VAL A 103 -4.38 -2.52 13.28
N ASN A 104 -4.56 -3.84 13.40
CA ASN A 104 -4.22 -4.79 12.34
C ASN A 104 -5.11 -4.61 11.11
N ARG A 105 -6.40 -4.33 11.29
CA ARG A 105 -7.34 -4.04 10.19
C ARG A 105 -6.90 -2.81 9.40
N VAL A 106 -6.59 -1.71 10.09
CA VAL A 106 -6.12 -0.47 9.47
C VAL A 106 -4.75 -0.66 8.80
N ALA A 107 -3.81 -1.36 9.45
CA ALA A 107 -2.51 -1.64 8.86
C ALA A 107 -2.60 -2.52 7.60
N GLY A 108 -3.51 -3.51 7.60
CA GLY A 108 -3.81 -4.33 6.42
C GLY A 108 -4.33 -3.48 5.26
N ARG A 109 -5.32 -2.62 5.51
CA ARG A 109 -5.84 -1.67 4.52
C ARG A 109 -4.77 -0.72 3.99
N HIS A 110 -3.97 -0.12 4.88
CA HIS A 110 -2.85 0.75 4.50
C HIS A 110 -1.86 0.03 3.58
N GLN A 111 -1.52 -1.22 3.91
CA GLN A 111 -0.64 -2.03 3.09
C GLN A 111 -1.23 -2.30 1.70
N GLU A 112 -2.53 -2.60 1.62
CA GLU A 112 -3.23 -2.77 0.35
C GLU A 112 -3.18 -1.48 -0.48
N LEU A 113 -3.45 -0.32 0.12
CA LEU A 113 -3.39 0.99 -0.52
C LEU A 113 -1.98 1.29 -1.05
N VAL A 114 -0.95 1.13 -0.21
CA VAL A 114 0.45 1.31 -0.64
C VAL A 114 0.81 0.32 -1.75
N GLY A 115 0.29 -0.91 -1.68
CA GLY A 115 0.45 -1.92 -2.73
C GLY A 115 -0.18 -1.51 -4.06
N LEU A 116 -1.36 -0.86 -4.03
CA LEU A 116 -2.02 -0.31 -5.21
C LEU A 116 -1.26 0.88 -5.78
N LEU A 117 -0.83 1.82 -4.93
CA LEU A 117 -0.11 3.04 -5.31
C LEU A 117 1.27 2.77 -5.94
N ARG A 118 1.83 1.58 -5.74
CA ARG A 118 3.07 1.13 -6.41
C ARG A 118 2.88 0.73 -7.88
N ARG A 119 1.65 0.60 -8.37
CA ARG A 119 1.41 0.26 -9.79
C ARG A 119 1.45 1.55 -10.62
N ASP A 120 2.07 1.49 -11.79
CA ASP A 120 2.20 2.62 -12.74
C ASP A 120 0.87 3.36 -13.00
N ALA A 121 -0.26 2.63 -13.03
CA ALA A 121 -1.58 3.21 -13.23
C ALA A 121 -1.99 4.25 -12.16
N PHE A 122 -1.37 4.21 -10.98
CA PHE A 122 -1.63 5.09 -9.84
C PHE A 122 -0.43 6.00 -9.53
N ASP A 123 0.55 6.12 -10.43
CA ASP A 123 1.62 7.11 -10.26
C ASP A 123 1.06 8.53 -10.42
N LEU A 124 1.10 9.29 -9.33
CA LEU A 124 0.64 10.67 -9.28
C LEU A 124 1.36 11.56 -10.30
N LEU A 125 2.69 11.45 -10.41
CA LEU A 125 3.48 12.25 -11.32
C LEU A 125 3.21 11.89 -12.79
N GLU A 126 2.98 10.61 -13.08
CA GLU A 126 2.60 10.19 -14.43
C GLU A 126 1.21 10.70 -14.81
N ALA A 127 0.24 10.60 -13.90
CA ALA A 127 -1.12 11.11 -14.11
C ALA A 127 -1.13 12.63 -14.37
N GLU A 128 -0.32 13.40 -13.62
CA GLU A 128 -0.15 14.84 -13.81
C GLU A 128 0.45 15.17 -15.18
N ARG A 129 1.58 14.52 -15.54
CA ARG A 129 2.23 14.73 -16.85
C ARG A 129 1.30 14.38 -18.01
N LYS A 130 0.49 13.33 -17.87
CA LYS A 130 -0.47 12.92 -18.89
C LYS A 130 -1.55 13.98 -19.08
N LEU A 131 -2.08 14.54 -18.01
CA LEU A 131 -3.05 15.63 -18.08
C LEU A 131 -2.44 16.87 -18.75
N GLU A 132 -1.25 17.30 -18.32
CA GLU A 132 -0.55 18.44 -18.93
C GLU A 132 -0.29 18.22 -20.43
N GLN A 133 0.10 17.01 -20.82
CA GLN A 133 0.35 16.66 -22.21
C GLN A 133 -0.93 16.74 -23.05
N LEU A 134 -2.07 16.28 -22.52
CA LEU A 134 -3.36 16.38 -23.19
C LEU A 134 -3.84 17.82 -23.32
N GLU A 135 -3.56 18.66 -22.33
CA GLU A 135 -3.88 20.10 -22.37
C GLU A 135 -3.01 20.83 -23.40
N ARG A 136 -1.70 20.59 -23.43
CA ARG A 136 -0.78 21.18 -24.41
C ARG A 136 -1.11 20.80 -25.85
N ARG A 137 -1.58 19.57 -26.08
CA ARG A 137 -1.95 19.07 -27.42
C ARG A 137 -3.35 19.51 -27.87
N GLY A 138 -4.10 20.24 -27.04
CA GLY A 138 -5.47 20.62 -27.36
C GLY A 138 -6.40 19.41 -27.54
N ALA A 139 -6.20 18.35 -26.77
CA ALA A 139 -6.99 17.12 -26.90
C ALA A 139 -8.50 17.38 -26.66
N ALA A 140 -9.32 16.49 -27.23
CA ALA A 140 -10.78 16.55 -27.10
C ALA A 140 -11.22 16.70 -25.63
N SER A 141 -12.26 17.49 -25.38
CA SER A 141 -12.76 17.84 -24.03
C SER A 141 -12.99 16.61 -23.15
N ARG A 142 -13.60 15.55 -23.72
CA ARG A 142 -13.89 14.29 -23.02
C ARG A 142 -12.63 13.59 -22.49
N LEU A 143 -11.54 13.58 -23.25
CA LEU A 143 -10.28 12.95 -22.83
C LEU A 143 -9.63 13.72 -21.69
N ARG A 144 -9.67 15.06 -21.73
CA ARG A 144 -9.18 15.91 -20.63
C ARG A 144 -10.01 15.73 -19.37
N ALA A 145 -11.34 15.66 -19.47
CA ALA A 145 -12.21 15.41 -18.33
C ALA A 145 -11.90 14.05 -17.66
N SER A 146 -11.76 12.99 -18.45
CA SER A 146 -11.38 11.67 -17.94
C SER A 146 -10.00 11.66 -17.26
N ALA A 147 -9.00 12.32 -17.83
CA ALA A 147 -7.67 12.42 -17.23
C ALA A 147 -7.67 13.21 -15.90
N ARG A 148 -8.48 14.27 -15.79
CA ARG A 148 -8.66 15.02 -14.54
C ARG A 148 -9.28 14.16 -13.44
N LEU A 149 -10.32 13.41 -13.79
CA LEU A 149 -11.01 12.53 -12.86
C LEU A 149 -10.08 11.41 -12.37
N HIS A 150 -9.27 10.84 -13.26
CA HIS A 150 -8.22 9.88 -12.88
C HIS A 150 -7.20 10.48 -11.91
N LEU A 151 -6.68 11.67 -12.21
CA LEU A 151 -5.74 12.37 -11.34
C LEU A 151 -6.33 12.66 -9.96
N GLU A 152 -7.59 13.09 -9.91
CA GLU A 152 -8.29 13.33 -8.65
C GLU A 152 -8.45 12.05 -7.82
N ASN A 153 -8.82 10.94 -8.48
CA ASN A 153 -8.91 9.64 -7.81
C ASN A 153 -7.56 9.19 -7.25
N VAL A 154 -6.47 9.33 -8.02
CA VAL A 154 -5.11 9.00 -7.55
C VAL A 154 -4.71 9.86 -6.35
N ARG A 155 -5.01 11.16 -6.37
CA ARG A 155 -4.76 12.06 -5.24
C ARG A 155 -5.53 11.65 -3.99
N ARG A 156 -6.80 11.28 -4.12
CA ARG A 156 -7.62 10.78 -3.01
C ARG A 156 -7.04 9.51 -2.40
N LEU A 157 -6.55 8.57 -3.22
CA LEU A 157 -5.89 7.35 -2.72
C LEU A 157 -4.60 7.66 -1.96
N HIS A 158 -3.77 8.57 -2.46
CA HIS A 158 -2.58 9.02 -1.74
C HIS A 158 -2.91 9.67 -0.39
N GLN A 159 -3.90 10.56 -0.37
CA GLN A 159 -4.36 11.22 0.86
C GLN A 159 -4.90 10.21 1.88
N LEU A 160 -5.63 9.19 1.41
CA LEU A 160 -6.13 8.12 2.27
C LEU A 160 -4.99 7.30 2.89
N ALA A 161 -4.00 6.90 2.09
CA ALA A 161 -2.82 6.17 2.58
C ALA A 161 -2.00 7.00 3.58
N GLU A 162 -1.80 8.29 3.31
CA GLU A 162 -1.11 9.18 4.25
C GLU A 162 -1.89 9.36 5.56
N ARG A 163 -3.23 9.45 5.49
CA ARG A 163 -4.07 9.55 6.69
C ARG A 163 -3.98 8.29 7.54
N ASP A 164 -4.06 7.11 6.92
CA ASP A 164 -3.94 5.83 7.62
C ASP A 164 -2.56 5.69 8.28
N ALA A 165 -1.48 6.07 7.59
CA ALA A 165 -0.12 6.07 8.15
C ALA A 165 -0.01 6.98 9.39
N ARG A 166 -0.49 8.23 9.31
CA ARG A 166 -0.46 9.18 10.43
C ARG A 166 -1.29 8.69 11.61
N ALA A 167 -2.47 8.13 11.35
CA ALA A 167 -3.33 7.63 12.43
C ALA A 167 -2.69 6.43 13.16
N LEU A 168 -2.00 5.54 12.46
CA LEU A 168 -1.24 4.45 13.09
C LEU A 168 -0.09 4.99 13.98
N GLU A 169 0.60 6.04 13.53
CA GLU A 169 1.65 6.70 14.32
C GLU A 169 1.09 7.37 15.58
N GLU A 170 0.01 8.15 15.45
CA GLU A 170 -0.68 8.79 16.57
C GLU A 170 -1.16 7.75 17.61
N LEU A 171 -1.73 6.63 17.16
CA LEU A 171 -2.11 5.53 18.04
C LEU A 171 -0.91 4.93 18.77
N ALA A 172 0.22 4.75 18.08
CA ALA A 172 1.44 4.25 18.72
C ALA A 172 1.95 5.18 19.81
N GLU A 173 1.87 6.50 19.60
CA GLU A 173 2.22 7.50 20.61
C GLU A 173 1.27 7.45 21.81
N LEU A 174 -0.05 7.41 21.58
CA LEU A 174 -1.05 7.35 22.66
C LEU A 174 -0.92 6.08 23.50
N VAL A 175 -0.74 4.92 22.87
CA VAL A 175 -0.56 3.65 23.59
C VAL A 175 0.75 3.66 24.40
N SER A 176 1.82 4.25 23.87
CA SER A 176 3.09 4.36 24.58
C SER A 176 3.00 5.32 25.78
N ALA A 177 2.25 6.42 25.63
CA ALA A 177 1.94 7.34 26.72
C ALA A 177 1.09 6.66 27.81
N LEU A 178 0.05 5.92 27.41
CA LEU A 178 -0.79 5.14 28.31
C LEU A 178 0.04 4.15 29.12
N ARG A 179 0.87 3.34 28.45
CA ARG A 179 1.78 2.40 29.09
C ARG A 179 2.66 3.09 30.14
N THR A 180 3.25 4.23 29.80
CA THR A 180 4.12 4.99 30.71
C THR A 180 3.35 5.45 31.95
N GLN A 181 2.13 5.97 31.79
CA GLN A 181 1.30 6.38 32.92
C GLN A 181 0.88 5.19 33.79
N LEU A 182 0.51 4.05 33.19
CA LEU A 182 0.15 2.85 33.95
C LEU A 182 1.32 2.33 34.79
N VAL A 183 2.53 2.30 34.23
CA VAL A 183 3.75 1.95 34.97
C VAL A 183 4.03 2.95 36.08
N LEU A 184 3.89 4.25 35.83
CA LEU A 184 4.08 5.27 36.85
C LEU A 184 3.09 5.12 38.01
N VAL A 185 1.80 4.94 37.73
CA VAL A 185 0.78 4.73 38.76
C VAL A 185 1.05 3.46 39.58
N ARG A 186 1.50 2.39 38.92
CA ARG A 186 1.90 1.15 39.61
C ARG A 186 3.07 1.37 40.58
N LEU A 187 4.07 2.16 40.18
CA LEU A 187 5.27 2.40 40.99
C LEU A 187 5.07 3.47 42.09
N SER A 188 4.28 4.51 41.81
CA SER A 188 4.06 5.63 42.73
C SER A 188 2.94 5.34 43.74
N GLY A 189 2.04 4.41 43.44
CA GLY A 189 0.80 4.20 44.19
C GLY A 189 -0.14 5.41 44.18
N SER A 190 0.06 6.38 43.27
CA SER A 190 -0.73 7.61 43.22
C SER A 190 -2.08 7.42 42.55
N SER A 191 -2.95 8.44 42.73
CA SER A 191 -4.18 8.62 41.96
C SER A 191 -3.91 8.48 40.45
N ALA A 192 -4.79 7.78 39.74
CA ALA A 192 -4.74 7.55 38.29
C ALA A 192 -5.21 8.76 37.46
N GLU A 193 -4.93 9.96 37.97
CA GLU A 193 -5.28 11.23 37.33
C GLU A 193 -4.59 11.32 35.95
N GLY A 194 -5.38 11.46 34.88
CA GLY A 194 -4.90 11.50 33.50
C GLY A 194 -4.95 10.17 32.73
N VAL A 195 -5.00 9.01 33.40
CA VAL A 195 -5.11 7.71 32.70
C VAL A 195 -6.45 7.59 31.96
N GLY A 196 -7.53 8.06 32.59
CA GLY A 196 -8.87 8.06 31.99
C GLY A 196 -8.97 8.94 30.75
N ASP A 197 -8.28 10.07 30.73
CA ASP A 197 -8.27 10.99 29.59
C ASP A 197 -7.55 10.37 28.39
N ILE A 198 -6.39 9.73 28.63
CA ILE A 198 -5.65 9.03 27.56
C ILE A 198 -6.46 7.86 27.01
N VAL A 199 -7.11 7.07 27.87
CA VAL A 199 -7.97 5.97 27.43
C VAL A 199 -9.16 6.48 26.60
N SER A 200 -9.77 7.60 27.00
CA SER A 200 -10.89 8.20 26.27
C SER A 200 -10.45 8.72 24.89
N GLU A 201 -9.31 9.40 24.81
CA GLU A 201 -8.74 9.84 23.53
C GLU A 201 -8.36 8.64 22.65
N LEU A 202 -7.76 7.59 23.23
CA LEU A 202 -7.43 6.36 22.52
C LEU A 202 -8.68 5.72 21.89
N TRP A 203 -9.77 5.61 22.65
CA TRP A 203 -11.04 5.09 22.13
C TRP A 203 -11.64 6.00 21.05
N ALA A 204 -11.60 7.32 21.22
CA ALA A 204 -12.08 8.26 20.21
C ALA A 204 -11.31 8.12 18.89
N ARG A 205 -9.99 7.88 18.93
CA ARG A 205 -9.16 7.66 17.74
C ARG A 205 -9.49 6.34 17.05
N ILE A 206 -9.71 5.28 17.83
CA ILE A 206 -10.07 3.96 17.33
C ILE A 206 -11.45 3.99 16.67
N GLU A 207 -12.42 4.67 17.27
CA GLU A 207 -13.76 4.84 16.68
C GLU A 207 -13.68 5.63 15.37
N GLY A 208 -12.92 6.73 15.35
CA GLY A 208 -12.70 7.51 14.12
C GLY A 208 -12.01 6.74 13.00
N LEU A 209 -11.19 5.73 13.34
CA LEU A 209 -10.60 4.79 12.38
C LEU A 209 -11.61 3.77 11.84
N SER A 210 -12.60 3.39 12.65
CA SER A 210 -13.65 2.45 12.26
C SER A 210 -14.66 3.11 11.31
N GLU A 211 -15.16 4.30 11.64
CA GLU A 211 -16.09 5.06 10.78
C GLU A 211 -15.48 5.32 9.39
N ALA A 212 -14.20 5.68 9.37
CA ALA A 212 -13.43 5.87 8.14
C ALA A 212 -13.34 4.63 7.24
N SER A 213 -13.53 3.43 7.81
CA SER A 213 -13.44 2.16 7.09
C SER A 213 -14.77 1.74 6.47
N GLU A 214 -15.89 2.04 7.13
CA GLU A 214 -17.23 1.63 6.70
C GLU A 214 -17.73 2.43 5.48
N ASP A 215 -17.27 3.67 5.33
CA ASP A 215 -17.61 4.52 4.18
C ASP A 215 -17.03 4.02 2.84
N TYR A 216 -16.07 3.09 2.86
CA TYR A 216 -15.53 2.44 1.66
C TYR A 216 -16.27 1.12 1.38
N THR A 217 -17.51 1.22 0.90
CA THR A 217 -18.13 0.11 0.14
C THR A 217 -17.87 0.35 -1.34
N PRO A 218 -17.07 -0.49 -2.03
CA PRO A 218 -16.84 -0.31 -3.46
C PRO A 218 -18.17 -0.53 -4.19
N ASN A 219 -18.68 0.53 -4.84
CA ASN A 219 -19.86 0.45 -5.69
C ASN A 219 -19.57 -0.50 -6.88
N PRO A 220 -20.22 -1.67 -6.99
CA PRO A 220 -19.99 -2.60 -8.10
C PRO A 220 -20.61 -2.12 -9.42
N ALA A 221 -21.40 -1.03 -9.44
CA ALA A 221 -22.19 -0.61 -10.59
C ALA A 221 -21.40 0.16 -11.70
N GLY A 222 -20.07 0.17 -11.65
CA GLY A 222 -19.24 0.95 -12.58
C GLY A 222 -18.60 0.17 -13.73
N VAL A 223 -18.79 -1.16 -13.83
CA VAL A 223 -18.00 -2.01 -14.74
C VAL A 223 -18.78 -2.57 -15.94
N ASP A 224 -20.11 -2.39 -16.02
CA ASP A 224 -20.94 -3.08 -17.04
C ASP A 224 -21.37 -2.26 -18.28
N GLU A 225 -20.83 -1.07 -18.56
CA GLU A 225 -21.22 -0.27 -19.75
C GLU A 225 -20.11 -0.06 -20.79
N VAL A 226 -19.32 -1.10 -21.08
CA VAL A 226 -18.53 -1.16 -22.32
C VAL A 226 -18.79 -2.48 -23.05
N GLU A 227 -20.06 -2.76 -23.34
CA GLU A 227 -20.46 -3.81 -24.29
C GLU A 227 -20.97 -3.17 -25.60
N LEU A 228 -20.18 -3.37 -26.66
CA LEU A 228 -20.62 -3.60 -28.04
C LEU A 228 -21.47 -2.51 -28.74
N ALA A 229 -20.82 -1.43 -29.16
CA ALA A 229 -21.21 -0.72 -30.38
C ALA A 229 -20.29 -1.18 -31.53
N THR A 230 -20.49 -2.41 -32.00
CA THR A 230 -19.93 -2.88 -33.28
C THR A 230 -20.99 -3.73 -33.96
N GLY A 231 -21.61 -3.17 -35.01
CA GLY A 231 -22.54 -3.92 -35.84
C GLY A 231 -23.75 -3.09 -36.26
N ASP A 232 -23.56 -2.19 -37.22
CA ASP A 232 -24.59 -2.03 -38.24
C ASP A 232 -23.94 -1.61 -39.57
N ALA A 233 -23.88 -2.58 -40.49
CA ALA A 233 -23.60 -2.35 -41.90
C ALA A 233 -24.85 -2.82 -42.64
N PRO A 234 -25.63 -1.92 -43.28
CA PRO A 234 -26.76 -2.36 -44.07
C PRO A 234 -26.26 -2.92 -45.41
N ALA A 235 -26.62 -4.18 -45.65
CA ALA A 235 -26.65 -4.76 -46.98
C ALA A 235 -27.98 -4.36 -47.66
N ALA A 236 -27.88 -3.57 -48.73
CA ALA A 236 -28.75 -3.59 -49.92
C ALA A 236 -28.14 -2.69 -50.99
#